data_AF-A0A085P145-F1
#
_entry.id   AF-A0A085P145-F1
#
_cell.length_a   1.000
_cell.length_b   1.000
_cell.length_c   1.000
_cell.angle_alpha   90.00
_cell.angle_beta   90.00
_cell.angle_gamma   90.00
#
_symmetry.space_group_name_H-M   'P 1'
#
loop_
_entity.id
_entity.type
_entity.pdbx_description
1 polymer ?
#
loop_
_entity_poly.entity_id
_entity_poly.type
_entity_poly.pdbx_seq_one_letter_code
_entity_poly.pdbx_strand_id
1 'polypeptide(L)'
;MSLETSLELNNQLLAQHNALLERLIRTMASGIVMHPDTISRVQECRDTATETENMSAAMTLDDLEFSDVIALAGFYPVATPITEDMLQRAVAYRDAEGDKRVVQIDALDSALQGVKRARALHKPALLDLSRNILKFWDDLPTIGERRAFAEQLLDAPADGRDEVKPKKASNKDGERTGPFYVKNVSGTAASELHTLRKLNEMLKKGHIEINRVEYLQLQEEFARRDAANSSQNNDAKDDHTIDFAALRKQAEGLILQLAKGGYRAEAIAILEKQGARKLGEVTDENLAEVITLAEKALEG
;
A
#
# COMPACT_ATOMS: atom_id res chain seq x y z
N MET A 1 -62.38 -19.21 0.71
CA MET A 1 -61.11 -18.48 0.83
C MET A 1 -60.95 -18.14 2.30
N SER A 2 -60.04 -18.79 3.02
CA SER A 2 -59.80 -18.45 4.44
C SER A 2 -58.99 -17.16 4.54
N LEU A 3 -59.08 -16.47 5.67
CA LEU A 3 -58.31 -15.26 5.94
C LEU A 3 -56.79 -15.51 5.77
N GLU A 4 -56.34 -16.69 6.19
CA GLU A 4 -54.95 -17.14 6.09
C GLU A 4 -54.51 -17.29 4.63
N THR A 5 -55.33 -17.90 3.77
CA THR A 5 -55.03 -18.02 2.34
C THR A 5 -54.93 -16.65 1.64
N SER A 6 -55.71 -15.67 2.11
CA SER A 6 -55.65 -14.31 1.56
C SER A 6 -54.42 -13.53 2.03
N LEU A 7 -53.98 -13.75 3.27
CA LEU A 7 -52.77 -13.15 3.84
C LEU A 7 -51.52 -13.70 3.16
N GLU A 8 -51.47 -15.00 2.92
CA GLU A 8 -50.35 -15.66 2.27
C GLU A 8 -50.17 -15.20 0.82
N LEU A 9 -51.27 -15.08 0.07
CA LEU A 9 -51.26 -14.52 -1.28
C LEU A 9 -50.76 -13.06 -1.29
N ASN A 10 -51.15 -12.26 -0.30
CA ASN A 10 -50.74 -10.86 -0.22
C ASN A 10 -49.23 -10.74 0.06
N ASN A 11 -48.71 -11.55 0.96
CA ASN A 11 -47.27 -11.62 1.24
C ASN A 11 -46.46 -12.06 0.02
N GLN A 12 -46.96 -13.03 -0.76
CA GLN A 12 -46.34 -13.43 -2.01
C GLN A 12 -46.35 -12.30 -3.05
N LEU A 13 -47.47 -11.58 -3.18
CA LEU A 13 -47.57 -10.45 -4.11
C LEU A 13 -46.64 -9.31 -3.69
N LEU A 14 -46.54 -9.01 -2.40
CA LEU A 14 -45.61 -8.02 -1.86
C LEU A 14 -44.15 -8.39 -2.13
N ALA A 15 -43.79 -9.67 -1.94
CA ALA A 15 -42.44 -10.15 -2.27
C ALA A 15 -42.12 -10.00 -3.77
N GLN A 16 -43.09 -10.32 -4.64
CA GLN A 16 -42.94 -10.14 -6.10
C GLN A 16 -42.80 -8.67 -6.48
N HIS A 17 -43.59 -7.79 -5.88
CA HIS A 17 -43.51 -6.35 -6.12
C HIS A 17 -42.17 -5.76 -5.67
N ASN A 18 -41.66 -6.17 -4.50
CA ASN A 18 -40.36 -5.74 -4.02
C ASN A 18 -39.23 -6.19 -4.96
N ALA A 19 -39.28 -7.42 -5.46
CA ALA A 19 -38.31 -7.92 -6.44
C ALA A 19 -38.35 -7.15 -7.78
N LEU A 20 -39.55 -6.80 -8.25
CA LEU A 20 -39.73 -5.98 -9.46
C LEU A 20 -39.20 -4.55 -9.26
N LEU A 21 -39.46 -3.95 -8.11
CA LEU A 21 -38.96 -2.62 -7.75
C LEU A 21 -37.44 -2.61 -7.68
N GLU A 22 -36.81 -3.60 -7.05
CA GLU A 22 -35.35 -3.74 -7.02
C GLU A 22 -34.77 -3.86 -8.42
N ARG A 23 -35.41 -4.64 -9.30
CA ARG A 23 -34.96 -4.79 -10.69
C ARG A 23 -35.08 -3.49 -11.47
N LEU A 24 -36.20 -2.77 -11.32
CA LEU A 24 -36.40 -1.46 -11.93
C LEU A 24 -35.36 -0.45 -11.45
N ILE A 25 -35.08 -0.41 -10.15
CA ILE A 25 -34.05 0.46 -9.55
C ILE A 25 -32.67 0.12 -10.13
N ARG A 26 -32.31 -1.17 -10.24
CA ARG A 26 -31.05 -1.59 -10.89
C ARG A 26 -31.00 -1.15 -12.36
N THR A 27 -32.10 -1.33 -13.10
CA THR A 27 -32.15 -0.94 -14.52
C THR A 27 -32.02 0.57 -14.70
N MET A 28 -32.71 1.38 -13.89
CA MET A 28 -32.58 2.84 -13.92
C MET A 28 -31.18 3.31 -13.46
N ALA A 29 -30.60 2.66 -12.44
CA ALA A 29 -29.25 2.97 -11.96
C ALA A 29 -28.16 2.63 -12.99
N SER A 30 -28.42 1.70 -13.91
CA SER A 30 -27.51 1.35 -15.00
C SER A 30 -27.52 2.34 -16.18
N GLY A 31 -28.35 3.39 -16.14
CA GLY A 31 -28.39 4.44 -17.16
C GLY A 31 -28.96 4.00 -18.52
N ILE A 32 -29.56 2.81 -18.61
CA ILE A 32 -30.18 2.30 -19.84
C ILE A 32 -31.50 3.04 -20.09
N VAL A 33 -31.60 3.74 -21.23
CA VAL A 33 -32.84 4.34 -21.71
C VAL A 33 -33.84 3.21 -22.03
N MET A 34 -34.90 3.11 -21.23
CA MET A 34 -35.97 2.13 -21.44
C MET A 34 -36.80 2.52 -22.66
N HIS A 35 -36.57 1.84 -23.79
CA HIS A 35 -37.45 1.93 -24.96
C HIS A 35 -38.74 1.11 -24.71
N PRO A 36 -39.91 1.58 -25.16
CA PRO A 36 -41.19 0.91 -24.95
C PRO A 36 -41.30 -0.53 -25.52
N ASP A 37 -40.36 -0.95 -26.38
CA ASP A 37 -40.41 -2.25 -27.06
C ASP A 37 -39.89 -3.43 -26.23
N THR A 38 -39.37 -3.23 -25.01
CA THR A 38 -38.91 -4.35 -24.14
C THR A 38 -40.02 -5.14 -23.44
N ILE A 39 -41.30 -4.77 -23.60
CA ILE A 39 -42.43 -5.44 -22.92
C ILE A 39 -42.71 -6.86 -23.48
N SER A 40 -42.25 -7.18 -24.69
CA SER A 40 -42.54 -8.49 -25.33
C SER A 40 -41.74 -9.70 -24.82
N ARG A 41 -40.81 -9.55 -23.85
CA ARG A 41 -40.01 -10.68 -23.32
C ARG A 41 -40.47 -11.20 -21.95
N VAL A 42 -41.67 -10.86 -21.49
CA VAL A 42 -42.15 -11.24 -20.14
C VAL A 42 -42.78 -12.66 -20.07
N GLN A 43 -42.97 -13.37 -21.18
CA GLN A 43 -43.74 -14.63 -21.18
C GLN A 43 -42.94 -15.95 -21.28
N GLU A 44 -41.60 -15.92 -21.34
CA GLU A 44 -40.77 -17.14 -21.49
C GLU A 44 -39.73 -17.25 -20.39
N CYS A 45 -40.18 -17.56 -19.17
CA CYS A 45 -39.37 -18.16 -18.10
C CYS A 45 -40.30 -19.00 -17.23
N ARG A 46 -40.89 -20.05 -17.81
CA ARG A 46 -41.40 -21.18 -17.05
C ARG A 46 -40.43 -22.35 -17.21
N ASP A 47 -40.10 -22.90 -16.07
CA ASP A 47 -39.60 -24.26 -15.86
C ASP A 47 -38.16 -24.54 -16.29
N THR A 48 -37.25 -24.41 -15.33
CA THR A 48 -36.22 -25.43 -15.02
C THR A 48 -35.63 -25.10 -13.65
N ALA A 49 -36.36 -25.47 -12.60
CA ALA A 49 -35.76 -25.64 -11.29
C ALA A 49 -34.93 -26.93 -11.33
N THR A 50 -33.61 -26.80 -11.49
CA THR A 50 -32.67 -27.83 -11.06
C THR A 50 -32.06 -27.38 -9.75
N GLU A 51 -32.45 -28.07 -8.69
CA GLU A 51 -31.73 -28.09 -7.42
C GLU A 51 -30.27 -28.46 -7.69
N THR A 52 -29.36 -27.54 -7.42
CA THR A 52 -27.95 -27.88 -7.20
C THR A 52 -27.45 -27.09 -6.00
N GLU A 53 -26.87 -27.84 -5.07
CA GLU A 53 -26.33 -27.44 -3.78
C GLU A 53 -25.28 -26.32 -3.89
N ASN A 54 -25.24 -25.48 -2.85
CA ASN A 54 -24.23 -24.46 -2.54
C ASN A 54 -24.15 -23.24 -3.50
N MET A 55 -25.19 -22.40 -3.50
CA MET A 55 -25.02 -20.99 -3.86
C MET A 55 -24.17 -20.30 -2.79
N SER A 56 -22.85 -20.31 -2.95
CA SER A 56 -22.06 -19.19 -2.43
C SER A 56 -22.67 -17.91 -3.01
N ALA A 57 -23.04 -16.97 -2.15
CA ALA A 57 -23.57 -15.69 -2.63
C ALA A 57 -22.53 -15.08 -3.59
N ALA A 58 -22.95 -14.77 -4.82
CA ALA A 58 -22.06 -14.16 -5.80
C ALA A 58 -21.51 -12.86 -5.22
N MET A 59 -20.19 -12.67 -5.27
CA MET A 59 -19.54 -11.50 -4.70
C MET A 59 -19.99 -10.26 -5.46
N THR A 60 -20.23 -9.19 -4.72
CA THR A 60 -20.70 -7.93 -5.25
C THR A 60 -19.74 -6.81 -4.88
N LEU A 61 -19.93 -5.64 -5.50
CA LEU A 61 -19.08 -4.49 -5.21
C LEU A 61 -19.16 -4.04 -3.73
N ASP A 62 -20.27 -4.34 -3.06
CA ASP A 62 -20.51 -3.95 -1.66
C ASP A 62 -19.70 -4.80 -0.67
N ASP A 63 -19.23 -5.98 -1.09
CA ASP A 63 -18.41 -6.88 -0.27
C ASP A 63 -16.94 -6.45 -0.18
N LEU A 64 -16.51 -5.49 -1.01
CA LEU A 64 -15.12 -5.02 -1.07
C LEU A 64 -14.79 -4.08 0.08
N GLU A 65 -13.57 -4.16 0.60
CA GLU A 65 -13.01 -3.14 1.50
C GLU A 65 -12.61 -1.88 0.73
N PHE A 66 -12.28 -0.80 1.46
CA PHE A 66 -11.91 0.48 0.86
C PHE A 66 -10.75 0.33 -0.14
N SER A 67 -9.69 -0.36 0.28
CA SER A 67 -8.49 -0.56 -0.54
C SER A 67 -8.73 -1.49 -1.72
N ASP A 68 -9.62 -2.48 -1.59
CA ASP A 68 -9.96 -3.36 -2.71
C ASP A 68 -10.66 -2.56 -3.84
N VAL A 69 -11.52 -1.60 -3.51
CA VAL A 69 -12.16 -0.73 -4.52
C VAL A 69 -11.11 0.08 -5.28
N ILE A 70 -10.07 0.55 -4.58
CA ILE A 70 -8.97 1.31 -5.19
C ILE A 70 -8.12 0.39 -6.07
N ALA A 71 -7.87 -0.85 -5.64
CA ALA A 71 -7.19 -1.86 -6.46
C ALA A 71 -7.98 -2.21 -7.72
N LEU A 72 -9.30 -2.37 -7.60
CA LEU A 72 -10.21 -2.58 -8.72
C LEU A 72 -10.14 -1.42 -9.72
N ALA A 73 -10.12 -0.18 -9.23
CA ALA A 73 -9.96 1.00 -10.09
C ALA A 73 -8.61 1.01 -10.83
N GLY A 74 -7.52 0.63 -10.17
CA GLY A 74 -6.20 0.60 -10.77
C GLY A 74 -6.03 -0.51 -11.81
N PHE A 75 -6.60 -1.69 -11.59
CA PHE A 75 -6.59 -2.76 -12.59
C PHE A 75 -7.52 -2.47 -13.77
N TYR A 76 -8.64 -1.78 -13.52
CA TYR A 76 -9.68 -1.50 -14.50
C TYR A 76 -10.03 0.01 -14.49
N PRO A 77 -9.12 0.86 -14.99
CA PRO A 77 -9.25 2.32 -14.93
C PRO A 77 -10.36 2.85 -15.84
N VAL A 78 -10.74 2.08 -16.86
CA VAL A 78 -11.87 2.38 -17.75
C VAL A 78 -13.10 1.62 -17.26
N ALA A 79 -14.26 2.28 -17.26
CA ALA A 79 -15.50 1.67 -16.84
C ALA A 79 -15.89 0.50 -17.77
N THR A 80 -15.99 -0.69 -17.19
CA THR A 80 -16.45 -1.92 -17.83
C THR A 80 -17.42 -2.64 -16.91
N PRO A 81 -18.28 -3.53 -17.43
CA PRO A 81 -19.10 -4.40 -16.59
C PRO A 81 -18.23 -5.13 -15.58
N ILE A 82 -18.60 -5.04 -14.30
CA ILE A 82 -17.87 -5.68 -13.21
C ILE A 82 -18.18 -7.17 -13.23
N THR A 83 -17.14 -7.99 -13.29
CA THR A 83 -17.25 -9.46 -13.17
C THR A 83 -16.71 -9.93 -11.82
N GLU A 84 -17.15 -11.11 -11.41
CA GLU A 84 -16.69 -11.80 -10.20
C GLU A 84 -15.14 -11.90 -10.16
N ASP A 85 -14.51 -12.31 -11.26
CA ASP A 85 -13.05 -12.44 -11.35
C ASP A 85 -12.31 -11.11 -11.08
N MET A 86 -12.90 -9.98 -11.49
CA MET A 86 -12.32 -8.66 -11.23
C MET A 86 -12.36 -8.33 -9.74
N LEU A 87 -13.45 -8.69 -9.06
CA LEU A 87 -13.63 -8.48 -7.62
C LEU A 87 -12.66 -9.36 -6.82
N GLN A 88 -12.56 -10.65 -7.18
CA GLN A 88 -11.64 -11.58 -6.55
C GLN A 88 -10.18 -11.15 -6.73
N ARG A 89 -9.82 -10.65 -7.91
CA ARG A 89 -8.47 -10.10 -8.15
C ARG A 89 -8.18 -8.89 -7.27
N ALA A 90 -9.17 -8.01 -7.06
CA ALA A 90 -9.02 -6.85 -6.20
C ALA A 90 -8.82 -7.26 -4.72
N VAL A 91 -9.55 -8.26 -4.24
CA VAL A 91 -9.36 -8.82 -2.89
C VAL A 91 -8.01 -9.50 -2.75
N ALA A 92 -7.61 -10.32 -3.73
CA ALA A 92 -6.31 -11.00 -3.71
C ALA A 92 -5.11 -10.03 -3.70
N TYR A 93 -5.31 -8.80 -4.19
CA TYR A 93 -4.28 -7.77 -4.15
C TYR A 93 -3.94 -7.30 -2.73
N ARG A 94 -4.87 -7.46 -1.78
CA ARG A 94 -4.67 -7.08 -0.38
C ARG A 94 -3.45 -7.76 0.23
N ASP A 95 -3.29 -9.05 -0.06
CA ASP A 95 -2.20 -9.89 0.43
C ASP A 95 -1.03 -9.98 -0.57
N ALA A 96 -1.01 -9.12 -1.59
CA ALA A 96 0.09 -9.09 -2.54
C ALA A 96 1.37 -8.52 -1.89
N GLU A 97 2.50 -9.09 -2.28
CA GLU A 97 3.83 -8.69 -1.82
C GLU A 97 4.80 -8.58 -3.00
N GLY A 98 5.87 -7.80 -2.81
CA GLY A 98 6.95 -7.63 -3.78
C GLY A 98 6.45 -7.18 -5.15
N ASP A 99 6.89 -7.86 -6.21
CA ASP A 99 6.61 -7.49 -7.60
C ASP A 99 5.13 -7.61 -7.99
N LYS A 100 4.30 -8.25 -7.16
CA LYS A 100 2.83 -8.29 -7.37
C LYS A 100 2.16 -6.97 -7.01
N ARG A 101 2.86 -6.09 -6.28
CA ARG A 101 2.36 -4.78 -5.87
C ARG A 101 2.51 -3.76 -6.98
N VAL A 102 1.48 -2.94 -7.14
CA VAL A 102 1.41 -1.91 -8.16
C VAL A 102 1.56 -0.56 -7.47
N VAL A 103 2.69 0.10 -7.72
CA VAL A 103 3.04 1.42 -7.16
C VAL A 103 1.91 2.44 -7.31
N GLN A 104 1.26 2.46 -8.46
CA GLN A 104 0.14 3.36 -8.73
C GLN A 104 -1.06 3.11 -7.79
N ILE A 105 -1.42 1.85 -7.56
CA ILE A 105 -2.52 1.47 -6.67
C ILE A 105 -2.19 1.87 -5.23
N ASP A 106 -1.00 1.52 -4.77
CA ASP A 106 -0.58 1.80 -3.39
C ASP A 106 -0.50 3.31 -3.13
N ALA A 107 0.05 4.07 -4.07
CA ALA A 107 0.12 5.53 -3.96
C ALA A 107 -1.26 6.20 -4.01
N LEU A 108 -2.23 5.64 -4.75
CA LEU A 108 -3.61 6.12 -4.76
C LEU A 108 -4.34 5.78 -3.45
N ASP A 109 -4.14 4.57 -2.93
CA ASP A 109 -4.69 4.13 -1.66
C ASP A 109 -4.22 5.04 -0.52
N SER A 110 -2.91 5.23 -0.38
CA SER A 110 -2.33 6.16 0.60
C SER A 110 -2.88 7.59 0.43
N ALA A 111 -3.15 8.04 -0.81
CA ALA A 111 -3.74 9.35 -1.05
C ALA A 111 -5.16 9.43 -0.49
N LEU A 112 -6.03 8.52 -0.92
CA LEU A 112 -7.46 8.52 -0.59
C LEU A 112 -7.74 8.16 0.87
N GLN A 113 -6.89 7.39 1.53
CA GLN A 113 -6.97 7.20 2.99
C GLN A 113 -6.89 8.53 3.76
N GLY A 114 -6.16 9.52 3.22
CA GLY A 114 -6.06 10.86 3.79
C GLY A 114 -7.27 11.77 3.53
N VAL A 115 -8.22 11.35 2.70
CA VAL A 115 -9.40 12.14 2.30
C VAL A 115 -10.61 11.65 3.09
N LYS A 116 -10.99 12.36 4.15
CA LYS A 116 -12.07 11.95 5.07
C LYS A 116 -13.40 11.67 4.34
N ARG A 117 -13.74 12.50 3.36
CA ARG A 117 -14.96 12.37 2.56
C ARG A 117 -14.93 11.13 1.66
N ALA A 118 -13.78 10.79 1.09
CA ALA A 118 -13.64 9.59 0.27
C ALA A 118 -13.90 8.31 1.07
N ARG A 119 -13.45 8.25 2.33
CA ARG A 119 -13.71 7.12 3.25
C ARG A 119 -15.19 6.91 3.60
N ALA A 120 -16.02 7.93 3.42
CA ALA A 120 -17.45 7.88 3.68
C ALA A 120 -18.30 7.61 2.41
N LEU A 121 -17.67 7.49 1.23
CA LEU A 121 -18.38 7.19 0.00
C LEU A 121 -18.85 5.74 -0.04
N HIS A 122 -19.99 5.52 -0.69
CA HIS A 122 -20.38 4.18 -1.13
C HIS A 122 -19.42 3.67 -2.22
N LYS A 123 -19.35 2.34 -2.37
CA LYS A 123 -18.34 1.67 -3.21
C LYS A 123 -18.36 2.12 -4.68
N PRO A 124 -19.53 2.26 -5.35
CA PRO A 124 -19.57 2.83 -6.71
C PRO A 124 -18.94 4.23 -6.82
N ALA A 125 -19.29 5.16 -5.92
CA ALA A 125 -18.76 6.53 -5.98
C ALA A 125 -17.27 6.58 -5.68
N LEU A 126 -16.76 5.70 -4.80
CA LEU A 126 -15.33 5.57 -4.55
C LEU A 126 -14.59 5.03 -5.78
N LEU A 127 -15.17 4.05 -6.48
CA LEU A 127 -14.63 3.50 -7.72
C LEU A 127 -14.53 4.58 -8.80
N ASP A 128 -15.59 5.37 -8.99
CA ASP A 128 -15.63 6.45 -9.98
C ASP A 128 -14.68 7.60 -9.62
N LEU A 129 -14.58 7.96 -8.33
CA LEU A 129 -13.60 8.92 -7.84
C LEU A 129 -12.17 8.45 -8.15
N SER A 130 -11.86 7.19 -7.85
CA SER A 130 -10.55 6.59 -8.07
C SER A 130 -10.18 6.58 -9.55
N ARG A 131 -11.09 6.16 -10.43
CA ARG A 131 -10.91 6.20 -11.88
C ARG A 131 -10.68 7.61 -12.41
N ASN A 132 -11.42 8.60 -11.89
CA ASN A 132 -11.23 9.99 -12.30
C ASN A 132 -9.85 10.55 -11.94
N ILE A 133 -9.30 10.17 -10.77
CA ILE A 133 -7.93 10.54 -10.41
C ILE A 133 -6.91 9.86 -11.34
N LEU A 134 -7.12 8.59 -11.68
CA LEU A 134 -6.24 7.83 -12.57
C LEU A 134 -6.15 8.41 -13.99
N LYS A 135 -7.20 9.06 -14.49
CA LYS A 135 -7.17 9.77 -15.79
C LYS A 135 -6.10 10.86 -15.86
N PHE A 136 -5.72 11.44 -14.73
CA PHE A 136 -4.75 12.52 -14.61
C PHE A 136 -3.51 12.11 -13.80
N TRP A 137 -3.20 10.81 -13.76
CA TRP A 137 -2.14 10.29 -12.90
C TRP A 137 -0.80 10.99 -13.08
N ASP A 138 -0.38 11.19 -14.33
CA ASP A 138 0.92 11.76 -14.67
C ASP A 138 1.03 13.27 -14.33
N ASP A 139 -0.12 13.95 -14.24
CA ASP A 139 -0.21 15.36 -13.82
C ASP A 139 -0.24 15.52 -12.29
N LEU A 140 -0.32 14.41 -11.54
CA LEU A 140 -0.47 14.36 -10.08
C LEU A 140 0.65 13.52 -9.44
N PRO A 141 1.92 13.99 -9.48
CA PRO A 141 3.06 13.20 -9.03
C PRO A 141 3.04 12.92 -7.53
N THR A 142 2.54 13.87 -6.70
CA THR A 142 2.54 13.73 -5.24
C THR A 142 1.19 13.31 -4.67
N ILE A 143 1.23 12.65 -3.51
CA ILE A 143 0.05 12.30 -2.71
C ILE A 143 -0.79 13.54 -2.36
N GLY A 144 -0.13 14.68 -2.15
CA GLY A 144 -0.79 15.94 -1.82
C GLY A 144 -1.61 16.49 -2.98
N GLU A 145 -1.09 16.40 -4.21
CA GLU A 145 -1.83 16.81 -5.42
C GLU A 145 -2.99 15.86 -5.68
N ARG A 146 -2.79 14.54 -5.53
CA ARG A 146 -3.87 13.55 -5.65
C ARG A 146 -5.00 13.80 -4.65
N ARG A 147 -4.67 14.12 -3.39
CA ARG A 147 -5.64 14.47 -2.35
C ARG A 147 -6.39 15.76 -2.66
N ALA A 148 -5.67 16.81 -3.07
CA ALA A 148 -6.27 18.08 -3.43
C ALA A 148 -7.24 17.91 -4.62
N PHE A 149 -6.87 17.10 -5.60
CA PHE A 149 -7.73 16.78 -6.73
C PHE A 149 -8.94 15.93 -6.34
N ALA A 150 -8.77 14.97 -5.44
CA ALA A 150 -9.90 14.19 -4.90
C ALA A 150 -10.93 15.09 -4.20
N GLU A 151 -10.49 16.04 -3.36
CA GLU A 151 -11.40 17.01 -2.73
C GLU A 151 -12.08 17.91 -3.78
N GLN A 152 -11.35 18.37 -4.80
CA GLN A 152 -11.93 19.13 -5.91
C GLN A 152 -13.01 18.35 -6.66
N LEU A 153 -12.79 17.05 -6.92
CA LEU A 153 -13.79 16.18 -7.54
C LEU A 153 -15.02 15.99 -6.64
N LEU A 154 -14.79 15.88 -5.32
CA LEU A 154 -15.87 15.71 -4.36
C LEU A 154 -16.71 16.98 -4.17
N ASP A 155 -16.17 18.16 -4.43
CA ASP A 155 -16.91 19.42 -4.46
C ASP A 155 -17.79 19.57 -5.71
N ALA A 156 -17.45 18.88 -6.79
CA ALA A 156 -18.25 18.87 -8.02
C ALA A 156 -19.48 17.94 -7.89
N PRO A 157 -20.60 18.30 -8.54
CA PRO A 157 -21.77 17.43 -8.63
C PRO A 157 -21.41 16.12 -9.34
N ALA A 158 -22.06 15.01 -8.96
CA ALA A 158 -21.72 13.67 -9.45
C ALA A 158 -21.65 13.59 -10.98
N ASP A 159 -22.65 14.15 -11.67
CA ASP A 159 -22.77 14.11 -13.13
C ASP A 159 -21.78 15.02 -13.87
N GLY A 160 -21.01 15.85 -13.15
CA GLY A 160 -20.02 16.78 -13.73
C GLY A 160 -18.56 16.43 -13.41
N ARG A 161 -18.30 15.37 -12.64
CA ARG A 161 -16.95 15.02 -12.16
C ARG A 161 -15.98 14.69 -13.28
N ASP A 162 -16.46 14.07 -14.36
CA ASP A 162 -15.63 13.66 -15.49
C ASP A 162 -15.01 14.84 -16.26
N GLU A 163 -15.58 16.05 -16.14
CA GLU A 163 -15.08 17.26 -16.80
C GLU A 163 -14.07 18.03 -15.93
N VAL A 164 -13.97 17.69 -14.64
CA VAL A 164 -13.12 18.39 -13.68
C VAL A 164 -11.66 18.05 -13.95
N LYS A 165 -10.86 19.07 -14.27
CA LYS A 165 -9.41 18.95 -14.47
C LYS A 165 -8.66 19.36 -13.21
N PRO A 166 -7.47 18.75 -12.94
CA PRO A 166 -6.66 19.17 -11.82
C PRO A 166 -6.24 20.62 -11.98
N LYS A 167 -6.36 21.39 -10.88
CA LYS A 167 -5.80 22.74 -10.83
C LYS A 167 -4.28 22.62 -10.93
N LYS A 168 -3.68 23.26 -11.95
CA LYS A 168 -2.23 23.36 -12.03
C LYS A 168 -1.73 24.06 -10.78
N ALA A 169 -0.74 23.46 -10.11
CA ALA A 169 -0.03 24.14 -9.04
C ALA A 169 0.49 25.47 -9.60
N SER A 170 0.04 26.59 -9.03
CA SER A 170 0.59 27.87 -9.41
C SER A 170 2.04 27.91 -8.91
N ASN A 171 3.00 28.12 -9.80
CA ASN A 171 4.43 28.29 -9.47
C ASN A 171 4.71 29.54 -8.60
N LYS A 172 3.70 30.12 -7.95
CA LYS A 172 3.79 31.43 -7.27
C LYS A 172 4.11 31.38 -5.78
N ASP A 173 4.06 30.22 -5.14
CA ASP A 173 4.44 30.10 -3.73
C ASP A 173 5.60 29.10 -3.60
N GLY A 174 6.54 29.39 -2.70
CA GLY A 174 7.79 28.65 -2.54
C GLY A 174 7.61 27.13 -2.46
N GLU A 175 8.66 26.40 -2.83
CA GLU A 175 8.68 24.94 -2.87
C GLU A 175 8.12 24.35 -1.57
N ARG A 176 7.07 23.50 -1.67
CA ARG A 176 6.42 22.86 -0.53
C ARG A 176 7.49 22.19 0.35
N THR A 177 7.62 22.63 1.59
CA THR A 177 8.55 22.04 2.55
C THR A 177 7.85 20.98 3.40
N GLY A 178 8.61 19.94 3.74
CA GLY A 178 8.10 18.73 4.37
C GLY A 178 7.75 18.89 5.86
N PRO A 179 7.29 17.82 6.51
CA PRO A 179 7.72 16.44 6.24
C PRO A 179 6.92 15.70 5.17
N PHE A 180 7.63 14.94 4.33
CA PHE A 180 7.12 13.96 3.37
C PHE A 180 7.59 12.57 3.75
N TYR A 181 6.76 11.56 3.56
CA TYR A 181 7.08 10.19 3.93
C TYR A 181 7.06 9.32 2.68
N VAL A 182 8.08 8.48 2.51
CA VAL A 182 8.18 7.56 1.38
C VAL A 182 8.52 6.16 1.86
N LYS A 183 8.02 5.13 1.15
CA LYS A 183 8.46 3.74 1.28
C LYS A 183 9.02 3.24 -0.05
N ASN A 184 9.87 2.23 0.00
CA ASN A 184 10.24 1.48 -1.20
C ASN A 184 9.10 0.54 -1.63
N VAL A 185 9.18 0.03 -2.86
CA VAL A 185 8.15 -0.87 -3.43
C VAL A 185 7.95 -2.13 -2.60
N SER A 186 9.03 -2.67 -2.02
CA SER A 186 8.98 -3.86 -1.16
C SER A 186 8.44 -3.60 0.25
N GLY A 187 8.20 -2.34 0.65
CA GLY A 187 7.78 -1.97 2.01
C GLY A 187 8.81 -2.28 3.10
N THR A 188 10.04 -2.61 2.73
CA THR A 188 11.13 -2.98 3.67
C THR A 188 11.89 -1.79 4.21
N ALA A 189 11.71 -0.61 3.61
CA ALA A 189 12.32 0.62 4.08
C ALA A 189 11.36 1.80 3.93
N ALA A 190 11.38 2.71 4.90
CA ALA A 190 10.64 3.96 4.89
C ALA A 190 11.54 5.14 5.30
N SER A 191 11.27 6.34 4.79
CA SER A 191 12.11 7.52 5.02
C SER A 191 11.27 8.80 5.12
N GLU A 192 11.72 9.73 5.96
CA GLU A 192 11.19 11.09 6.05
C GLU A 192 12.06 12.06 5.24
N LEU A 193 11.44 12.95 4.48
CA LEU A 193 12.07 13.92 3.61
C LEU A 193 11.52 15.32 3.89
N HIS A 194 12.36 16.35 3.76
CA HIS A 194 11.97 17.72 4.11
C HIS A 194 11.81 18.67 2.91
N THR A 195 12.09 18.21 1.68
CA THR A 195 11.99 19.04 0.47
C THR A 195 11.27 18.31 -0.66
N LEU A 196 10.49 19.06 -1.44
CA LEU A 196 9.75 18.53 -2.58
C LEU A 196 10.69 17.95 -3.64
N ARG A 197 11.87 18.57 -3.86
CA ARG A 197 12.93 18.05 -4.72
C ARG A 197 13.34 16.62 -4.36
N LYS A 198 13.61 16.36 -3.08
CA LYS A 198 14.00 15.01 -2.62
C LYS A 198 12.85 14.02 -2.80
N LEU A 199 11.63 14.43 -2.48
CA LEU A 199 10.44 13.62 -2.72
C LEU A 199 10.34 13.21 -4.19
N ASN A 200 10.39 14.17 -5.10
CA ASN A 200 10.31 13.92 -6.54
C ASN A 200 11.44 13.03 -7.06
N GLU A 201 12.65 13.14 -6.49
CA GLU A 201 13.75 12.24 -6.83
C GLU A 201 13.45 10.80 -6.40
N MET A 202 12.90 10.59 -5.20
CA MET A 202 12.55 9.26 -4.70
C MET A 202 11.40 8.65 -5.51
N LEU A 203 10.39 9.45 -5.87
CA LEU A 203 9.29 9.02 -6.75
C LEU A 203 9.81 8.56 -8.12
N LYS A 204 10.78 9.27 -8.71
CA LYS A 204 11.45 8.85 -9.96
C LYS A 204 12.23 7.53 -9.83
N LYS A 205 12.73 7.22 -8.62
CA LYS A 205 13.36 5.94 -8.29
C LYS A 205 12.34 4.82 -8.00
N GLY A 206 11.04 5.07 -8.22
CA GLY A 206 9.96 4.11 -7.97
C GLY A 206 9.51 4.01 -6.52
N HIS A 207 9.93 4.92 -5.63
CA HIS A 207 9.40 4.96 -4.27
C HIS A 207 7.96 5.46 -4.27
N ILE A 208 7.24 5.08 -3.22
CA ILE A 208 5.84 5.39 -3.03
C ILE A 208 5.75 6.45 -1.92
N GLU A 209 5.19 7.62 -2.21
CA GLU A 209 4.84 8.58 -1.15
C GLU A 209 3.66 8.03 -0.34
N ILE A 210 3.79 8.03 0.98
CA ILE A 210 2.82 7.49 1.93
C ILE A 210 2.38 8.54 2.94
N ASN A 211 1.32 8.22 3.68
CA ASN A 211 0.85 9.09 4.76
C ASN A 211 1.69 8.89 6.05
N ARG A 212 1.56 9.83 7.00
CA ARG A 212 2.30 9.77 8.28
C ARG A 212 1.94 8.55 9.13
N VAL A 213 0.68 8.12 9.11
CA VAL A 213 0.20 6.97 9.89
C VAL A 213 0.84 5.69 9.36
N GLU A 214 0.84 5.49 8.04
CA GLU A 214 1.54 4.36 7.40
C GLU A 214 3.04 4.37 7.72
N TYR A 215 3.67 5.54 7.70
CA TYR A 215 5.08 5.67 8.06
C TYR A 215 5.36 5.21 9.50
N LEU A 216 4.54 5.67 10.46
CA LEU A 216 4.68 5.29 11.87
C LEU A 216 4.41 3.79 12.09
N GLN A 217 3.42 3.22 11.41
CA GLN A 217 3.14 1.79 11.45
C GLN A 217 4.34 0.98 10.94
N LEU A 218 4.95 1.39 9.82
CA LEU A 218 6.16 0.75 9.31
C LEU A 218 7.33 0.86 10.29
N GLN A 219 7.53 2.03 10.92
CA GLN A 219 8.55 2.18 11.95
C GLN A 219 8.33 1.24 13.15
N GLU A 220 7.09 1.11 13.61
CA GLU A 220 6.74 0.16 14.68
C GLU A 220 6.95 -1.29 14.26
N GLU A 221 6.61 -1.65 13.02
CA GLU A 221 6.84 -2.99 12.49
C GLU A 221 8.33 -3.33 12.37
N PHE A 222 9.15 -2.39 11.91
CA PHE A 222 10.60 -2.57 11.88
C PHE A 222 11.15 -2.78 13.29
N ALA A 223 10.76 -1.92 14.24
CA ALA A 223 11.14 -2.08 15.64
C ALA A 223 10.67 -3.42 16.24
N ARG A 224 9.47 -3.89 15.90
CA ARG A 224 8.97 -5.21 16.31
C ARG A 224 9.74 -6.35 15.67
N ARG A 225 10.11 -6.27 14.39
CA ARG A 225 10.93 -7.30 13.73
C ARG A 225 12.33 -7.33 14.30
N ASP A 226 12.92 -6.18 14.59
CA ASP A 226 14.23 -6.09 15.23
C ASP A 226 14.18 -6.71 16.64
N ALA A 227 13.12 -6.43 17.41
CA ALA A 227 12.88 -7.04 18.71
C ALA A 227 12.57 -8.55 18.64
N ALA A 228 11.83 -9.01 17.63
CA ALA A 228 11.49 -10.42 17.43
C ALA A 228 12.72 -11.24 16.96
N ASN A 229 13.51 -10.68 16.05
CA ASN A 229 14.78 -11.26 15.62
C ASN A 229 15.81 -11.26 16.77
N SER A 230 15.78 -10.26 17.64
CA SER A 230 16.53 -10.26 18.92
C SER A 230 16.02 -11.36 19.87
N SER A 231 14.72 -11.63 19.89
CA SER A 231 14.11 -12.66 20.77
C SER A 231 14.33 -14.09 20.27
N GLN A 232 14.48 -14.31 18.97
CA GLN A 232 14.71 -15.62 18.36
C GLN A 232 16.19 -16.07 18.44
N ASN A 233 17.07 -15.18 18.93
CA ASN A 233 18.47 -15.46 19.24
C ASN A 233 18.74 -15.66 20.75
N ASN A 234 17.70 -15.68 21.60
CA ASN A 234 17.84 -15.92 23.04
C ASN A 234 17.87 -17.41 23.42
N ASP A 235 18.83 -18.13 22.82
CA ASP A 235 19.73 -19.00 23.59
C ASP A 235 21.14 -18.37 23.75
N ALA A 236 21.26 -17.06 23.49
CA ALA A 236 22.38 -16.25 23.95
C ALA A 236 21.93 -14.81 24.19
N LYS A 237 21.79 -14.50 25.47
CA LYS A 237 21.61 -13.20 26.12
C LYS A 237 22.57 -12.12 25.58
N ASP A 238 22.04 -10.98 25.14
CA ASP A 238 22.63 -9.63 25.32
C ASP A 238 21.62 -8.57 24.81
N ASP A 239 20.99 -7.77 25.66
CA ASP A 239 21.41 -6.43 26.13
C ASP A 239 22.07 -5.57 25.04
N HIS A 240 21.49 -4.39 24.77
CA HIS A 240 22.05 -3.40 23.84
C HIS A 240 23.26 -2.70 24.48
N THR A 241 24.31 -3.48 24.71
CA THR A 241 25.66 -3.03 25.00
C THR A 241 26.52 -3.53 23.87
N ILE A 242 27.22 -2.63 23.18
CA ILE A 242 28.29 -3.02 22.26
C ILE A 242 29.28 -3.85 23.09
N ASP A 243 29.35 -5.16 22.85
CA ASP A 243 30.29 -6.04 23.55
C ASP A 243 31.71 -5.73 23.05
N PHE A 244 32.32 -4.73 23.69
CA PHE A 244 33.70 -4.35 23.45
C PHE A 244 34.67 -5.50 23.75
N ALA A 245 34.29 -6.48 24.58
CA ALA A 245 35.13 -7.66 24.79
C ALA A 245 35.09 -8.58 23.55
N ALA A 246 33.93 -8.77 22.92
CA ALA A 246 33.82 -9.48 21.65
C ALA A 246 34.57 -8.75 20.52
N LEU A 247 34.39 -7.43 20.38
CA LEU A 247 35.12 -6.61 19.40
C LEU A 247 36.63 -6.66 19.61
N ARG A 248 37.08 -6.56 20.86
CA ARG A 248 38.51 -6.63 21.19
C ARG A 248 39.08 -8.01 20.87
N LYS A 249 38.33 -9.08 21.12
CA LYS A 249 38.72 -10.44 20.77
C LYS A 249 38.78 -10.67 19.25
N GLN A 250 37.85 -10.08 18.49
CA GLN A 250 37.87 -10.12 17.02
C GLN A 250 39.08 -9.35 16.45
N ALA A 251 39.31 -8.13 16.94
CA ALA A 251 40.47 -7.34 16.56
C ALA A 251 41.78 -8.07 16.90
N GLU A 252 41.84 -8.76 18.05
CA GLU A 252 43.00 -9.56 18.46
C GLU A 252 43.26 -10.71 17.49
N GLY A 253 42.21 -11.44 17.09
CA GLY A 253 42.29 -12.51 16.11
C GLY A 253 42.83 -12.03 14.77
N LEU A 254 42.32 -10.92 14.26
CA LEU A 254 42.70 -10.37 12.95
C LEU A 254 44.14 -9.81 12.94
N ILE A 255 44.52 -9.07 13.98
CA ILE A 255 45.90 -8.56 14.13
C ILE A 255 46.88 -9.72 14.31
N LEU A 256 46.51 -10.77 15.05
CA LEU A 256 47.32 -11.97 15.20
C LEU A 256 47.44 -12.74 13.87
N GLN A 257 46.37 -12.79 13.08
CA GLN A 257 46.37 -13.42 11.76
C GLN A 257 47.25 -12.66 10.78
N LEU A 258 47.20 -11.32 10.75
CA LEU A 258 48.13 -10.50 9.96
C LEU A 258 49.58 -10.71 10.40
N ALA A 259 49.85 -10.69 11.71
CA ALA A 259 51.20 -10.87 12.24
C ALA A 259 51.78 -12.27 11.97
N LYS A 260 50.94 -13.31 11.90
CA LYS A 260 51.33 -14.68 11.55
C LYS A 260 51.32 -14.94 10.04
N GLY A 261 50.51 -14.22 9.28
CA GLY A 261 50.31 -14.37 7.84
C GLY A 261 51.34 -13.67 6.96
N GLY A 262 52.38 -13.06 7.55
CA GLY A 262 53.44 -12.34 6.84
C GLY A 262 53.21 -10.83 6.73
N TYR A 263 52.02 -10.34 7.10
CA TYR A 263 51.61 -8.94 7.04
C TYR A 263 51.90 -8.18 8.34
N ARG A 264 53.10 -8.38 8.89
CA ARG A 264 53.49 -7.82 10.19
C ARG A 264 53.65 -6.30 10.13
N ALA A 265 54.06 -5.76 8.98
CA ALA A 265 54.19 -4.32 8.79
C ALA A 265 52.81 -3.65 8.77
N GLU A 266 51.82 -4.25 8.11
CA GLU A 266 50.44 -3.77 8.08
C GLU A 266 49.79 -3.82 9.46
N ALA A 267 49.98 -4.92 10.20
CA ALA A 267 49.48 -5.02 11.58
C ALA A 267 50.04 -3.91 12.49
N ILE A 268 51.31 -3.56 12.35
CA ILE A 268 51.93 -2.46 13.11
C ILE A 268 51.37 -1.11 12.65
N ALA A 269 51.26 -0.87 11.34
CA ALA A 269 50.73 0.38 10.79
C ALA A 269 49.29 0.66 11.22
N ILE A 270 48.45 -0.39 11.32
CA ILE A 270 47.06 -0.27 11.80
C ILE A 270 47.03 0.17 13.27
N LEU A 271 47.88 -0.40 14.11
CA LEU A 271 47.97 -0.02 15.53
C LEU A 271 48.56 1.39 15.71
N GLU A 272 49.61 1.74 14.95
CA GLU A 272 50.23 3.07 14.98
C GLU A 272 49.26 4.17 14.53
N LYS A 273 48.40 3.88 13.54
CA LYS A 273 47.34 4.81 13.10
C LYS A 273 46.37 5.17 14.22
N GLN A 274 46.18 4.26 15.18
CA GLN A 274 45.37 4.48 16.38
C GLN A 274 46.18 4.99 17.58
N GLY A 275 47.45 5.36 17.37
CA GLY A 275 48.36 5.86 18.41
C GLY A 275 48.81 4.79 19.42
N ALA A 276 48.63 3.51 19.12
CA ALA A 276 48.88 2.38 20.03
C ALA A 276 50.03 1.51 19.55
N ARG A 277 50.80 0.93 20.48
CA ARG A 277 51.86 -0.06 20.14
C ARG A 277 51.36 -1.50 20.22
N LYS A 278 50.25 -1.72 20.93
CA LYS A 278 49.59 -3.01 21.12
C LYS A 278 48.08 -2.80 21.11
N LEU A 279 47.34 -3.82 20.69
CA LEU A 279 45.87 -3.77 20.67
C LEU A 279 45.27 -3.43 22.05
N GLY A 280 45.90 -3.86 23.15
CA GLY A 280 45.49 -3.52 24.52
C GLY A 280 45.49 -2.02 24.84
N GLU A 281 46.20 -1.20 24.06
CA GLU A 281 46.29 0.26 24.22
C GLU A 281 45.31 1.01 23.32
N VAL A 282 44.63 0.31 22.40
CA VAL A 282 43.59 0.90 21.53
C VAL A 282 42.33 1.12 22.37
N THR A 283 41.73 2.30 22.31
CA THR A 283 40.47 2.62 22.98
C THR A 283 39.30 1.86 22.35
N ASP A 284 38.28 1.57 23.15
CA ASP A 284 37.15 0.74 22.74
C ASP A 284 36.36 1.34 21.55
N GLU A 285 36.31 2.67 21.45
CA GLU A 285 35.70 3.42 20.35
C GLU A 285 36.41 3.19 18.99
N ASN A 286 37.69 2.85 19.01
CA ASN A 286 38.52 2.68 17.82
C ASN A 286 38.64 1.20 17.38
N LEU A 287 38.09 0.25 18.15
CA LEU A 287 38.19 -1.18 17.85
C LEU A 287 37.51 -1.56 16.52
N ALA A 288 36.39 -0.92 16.19
CA ALA A 288 35.70 -1.15 14.93
C ALA A 288 36.55 -0.70 13.71
N GLU A 289 37.26 0.43 13.82
CA GLU A 289 38.15 0.88 12.76
C GLU A 289 39.37 -0.06 12.61
N VAL A 290 39.91 -0.58 13.72
CA VAL A 290 41.00 -1.57 13.67
C VAL A 290 40.58 -2.85 12.96
N ILE A 291 39.38 -3.36 13.23
CA ILE A 291 38.83 -4.57 12.58
C ILE A 291 38.72 -4.35 11.07
N THR A 292 38.06 -3.27 10.65
CA THR A 292 37.87 -2.98 9.22
C THR A 292 39.19 -2.79 8.46
N LEU A 293 40.18 -2.13 9.06
CA LEU A 293 41.50 -1.99 8.44
C LEU A 293 42.26 -3.32 8.37
N ALA A 294 42.10 -4.18 9.38
CA ALA A 294 42.76 -5.48 9.41
C ALA A 294 42.13 -6.48 8.42
N GLU A 295 40.81 -6.47 8.27
CA GLU A 295 40.10 -7.25 7.24
C GLU A 295 40.54 -6.82 5.84
N LYS A 296 40.56 -5.51 5.57
CA LYS A 296 41.03 -4.96 4.29
C LYS A 296 42.47 -5.36 3.98
N ALA A 297 43.36 -5.38 4.97
CA ALA A 297 44.75 -5.80 4.79
C ALA A 297 44.90 -7.31 4.53
N LEU A 298 43.95 -8.13 4.98
CA LEU A 298 43.92 -9.58 4.71
C LEU A 298 43.29 -9.92 3.36
N GLU A 299 42.41 -9.05 2.85
CA GLU A 299 41.76 -9.21 1.54
C GLU A 299 42.67 -8.84 0.35
N GLY A 300 43.70 -8.01 0.58
CA GLY A 300 44.75 -7.66 -0.39
C GLY A 300 44.40 -6.50 -1.32
#